data_AF-A0A7W8F2U8-F1
#
_entry.id   AF-A0A7W8F2U8-F1
#
_cell.length_a   1.000
_cell.length_b   1.000
_cell.length_c   1.000
_cell.angle_alpha   90.00
_cell.angle_beta   90.00
_cell.angle_gamma   90.00
#
_symmetry.space_group_name_H-M   'P 1'
#
loop_
_entity.id
_entity.type
_entity.pdbx_description
1 polymer ?
#
loop_
_entity_poly.entity_id
_entity_poly.type
_entity_poly.pdbx_seq_one_letter_code
_entity_poly.pdbx_strand_id
1 'polypeptide(L)' 'MDHQIREDRKPQGRKRLTAERAAYFQLVQQGYSNKEACRIVGINPRTG' A
#
# COMPACT_ATOMS: atom_id res chain seq x y z
N MET A 1 9.20 11.33 -4.61
CA MET A 1 8.44 10.63 -3.55
C MET A 1 9.06 9.25 -3.37
N ASP A 2 10.02 9.12 -2.46
CA ASP A 2 10.63 7.83 -2.10
C ASP A 2 9.64 7.02 -1.26
N HIS A 3 8.67 6.42 -1.93
CA HIS A 3 7.79 5.45 -1.32
C HIS A 3 8.57 4.14 -1.27
N GLN A 4 9.31 3.90 -0.18
CA GLN A 4 9.97 2.63 0.08
C GLN A 4 8.89 1.55 0.27
N ILE A 5 8.46 0.96 -0.84
CA ILE A 5 7.60 -0.21 -0.84
C ILE A 5 8.44 -1.39 -0.36
N ARG A 6 7.83 -2.26 0.45
CA ARG A 6 8.48 -3.46 0.97
C ARG A 6 8.94 -4.35 -0.19
N GLU A 7 10.23 -4.63 -0.27
CA GLU A 7 10.79 -5.60 -1.23
C GLU A 7 10.28 -7.02 -0.97
N ASP A 8 10.00 -7.36 0.30
CA ASP A 8 9.55 -8.68 0.70
C ASP A 8 8.01 -8.74 0.80
N ARG A 9 7.38 -9.36 -0.21
CA ARG A 9 5.93 -9.59 -0.31
C ARG A 9 5.45 -10.85 0.42
N LYS A 10 6.16 -11.31 1.45
CA LYS A 10 5.74 -12.46 2.25
C LYS A 10 4.49 -12.18 3.08
N PRO A 11 3.61 -13.19 3.27
CA PRO A 11 2.45 -13.06 4.14
C PRO A 11 2.90 -12.74 5.57
N GLN A 12 2.47 -11.59 6.08
CA GLN A 12 3.01 -11.00 7.31
C GLN A 12 2.35 -11.52 8.60
N GLY A 13 1.43 -12.49 8.50
CA GLY A 13 0.60 -12.93 9.62
C GLY A 13 -0.32 -11.81 10.14
N ARG A 14 -0.70 -11.86 11.42
CA ARG A 14 -1.57 -10.87 12.08
C ARG A 14 -0.82 -9.56 12.40
N LYS A 15 -0.08 -8.99 11.44
CA LYS A 15 0.58 -7.69 11.60
C LYS A 15 -0.29 -6.61 10.97
N ARG A 16 -0.53 -5.52 11.72
CA ARG A 16 -1.35 -4.41 11.25
C ARG A 16 -0.61 -3.68 10.12
N LEU A 17 -1.30 -3.48 8.99
CA LEU A 17 -0.82 -2.80 7.77
C LEU A 17 -0.73 -1.27 7.93
N THR A 18 -0.34 -0.76 9.09
CA THR A 18 -0.43 0.67 9.41
C THR A 18 0.47 1.52 8.50
N ALA A 19 1.63 0.99 8.13
CA ALA A 19 2.58 1.65 7.23
C ALA A 19 2.07 1.62 5.78
N GLU A 20 1.55 0.49 5.32
CA GLU A 20 0.95 0.36 3.99
C GLU A 20 -0.27 1.28 3.83
N ARG A 21 -1.11 1.38 4.87
CA ARG A 21 -2.25 2.29 4.85
C ARG A 21 -1.82 3.76 4.76
N ALA A 22 -0.77 4.16 5.47
CA ALA A 22 -0.23 5.52 5.35
C ALA A 22 0.27 5.81 3.93
N ALA A 23 1.00 4.86 3.32
CA ALA A 23 1.46 4.99 1.94
C ALA A 23 0.30 5.04 0.93
N TYR A 24 -0.73 4.20 1.11
CA TYR A 24 -1.95 4.24 0.32
C TYR A 24 -2.64 5.60 0.40
N PHE A 25 -2.82 6.14 1.61
CA PHE A 25 -3.45 7.45 1.79
C PHE A 25 -2.64 8.57 1.13
N GLN A 26 -1.31 8.54 1.20
CA GLN A 26 -0.47 9.52 0.50
C GLN A 26 -0.63 9.44 -1.03
N LEU A 27 -0.71 8.23 -1.60
CA LEU A 27 -0.91 8.03 -3.03
C LEU A 27 -2.29 8.51 -3.48
N VAL A 28 -3.35 8.19 -2.73
CA VAL A 28 -4.70 8.69 -3.03
C VAL A 28 -4.75 10.21 -2.93
N GLN A 29 -4.08 10.81 -1.95
CA GLN A 29 -4.01 12.26 -1.79
C GLN A 29 -3.24 12.95 -2.94
N GLN A 30 -2.29 12.26 -3.56
CA GLN A 30 -1.59 12.70 -4.77
C GLN A 30 -2.44 12.52 -6.05
N GLY A 31 -3.63 11.95 -5.95
CA GLY A 31 -4.56 11.74 -7.08
C GLY A 31 -4.40 10.39 -7.79
N TYR A 32 -3.62 9.45 -7.25
CA TYR A 32 -3.51 8.12 -7.84
C TYR A 32 -4.83 7.34 -7.72
N SER A 33 -5.16 6.58 -8.74
CA SER A 33 -6.32 5.69 -8.71
C SER A 33 -6.14 4.58 -7.70
N ASN A 34 -7.22 4.12 -7.07
CA ASN A 34 -7.20 3.08 -6.04
C ASN A 34 -6.46 1.80 -6.51
N LYS A 35 -6.66 1.41 -7.79
CA LYS A 35 -5.94 0.29 -8.43
C LYS A 35 -4.42 0.51 -8.49
N GLU A 36 -3.98 1.72 -8.83
CA GLU A 36 -2.57 2.06 -8.91
C GLU A 36 -1.95 2.13 -7.52
N ALA A 37 -2.63 2.80 -6.58
CA ALA A 37 -2.19 2.87 -5.20
C ALA A 37 -2.04 1.46 -4.58
N CYS A 38 -3.00 0.57 -4.79
CA CYS A 38 -2.92 -0.82 -4.32
C CYS A 38 -1.76 -1.60 -4.97
N ARG A 39 -1.51 -1.40 -6.27
CA ARG A 39 -0.40 -2.04 -7.00
C ARG A 39 0.96 -1.55 -6.50
N ILE A 40 1.06 -0.25 -6.22
CA ILE A 40 2.26 0.40 -5.70
C ILE A 40 2.52 -0.10 -4.28
N VAL A 41 1.53 -0.07 -3.39
CA VAL A 41 1.72 -0.45 -1.98
C VAL A 41 1.79 -1.98 -1.79
N GLY A 42 1.29 -2.77 -2.75
CA GLY A 42 1.26 -4.23 -2.66
C GLY A 42 0.09 -4.76 -1.83
N ILE A 43 -1.00 -3.98 -1.73
CA ILE A 43 -2.21 -4.35 -1.01
C ILE A 43 -3.23 -4.94 -2.01
N ASN A 44 -4.03 -5.90 -1.57
CA ASN A 44 -5.13 -6.40 -2.38
C ASN A 44 -6.24 -5.33 -2.47
N PRO A 45 -6.62 -4.89 -3.68
CA PRO A 45 -7.60 -3.81 -3.87
C PRO A 45 -9.01 -4.14 -3.38
N ARG A 46 -9.35 -5.42 -3.17
CA ARG A 46 -10.64 -5.80 -2.54
C ARG A 46 -10.62 -5.69 -1.02
N THR A 47 -9.46 -5.77 -0.39
CA THR A 47 -9.35 -5.92 1.07
C THR A 47 -8.61 -4.79 1.77
N GLY A 48 -7.98 -3.87 1.02
CA GLY A 48 -7.48 -2.55 1.46
C GLY A 48 -6.96 -2.42 2.89
#